data_AF-A0A2W4QBF4-F1
#
_entry.id   AF-A0A2W4QBF4-F1
#
_cell.length_a   1.000
_cell.length_b   1.000
_cell.length_c   1.000
_cell.angle_alpha   90.00
_cell.angle_beta   90.00
_cell.angle_gamma   90.00
#
_symmetry.space_group_name_H-M   'P 1'
#
loop_
_entity.id
_entity.type
_entity.pdbx_description
1 polymer ?
#
loop_
_entity_poly.entity_id
_entity_poly.type
_entity_poly.pdbx_seq_one_letter_code
_entity_poly.pdbx_strand_id
1 'polypeptide(L)'
;QPWGASYISVRVPYGFFVTSLPGAYTSIWIDGTRYYYSDYHYYVYEPARRGYVVVPSPYGEEDDERLGQDLYIYPAEGQSEAQQAQDRYECHRWAVDQTGYDPLDDEYDADLREDYLRAMTACLTGRGYTVR
;
A
#
# COMPACT_ATOMS: atom_id res chain seq x y z
N GLN A 1 37.27 -6.61 -1.05
CA GLN A 1 36.19 -5.88 -1.75
C GLN A 1 35.51 -6.87 -2.68
N PRO A 2 34.17 -6.98 -2.64
CA PRO A 2 33.38 -6.19 -3.58
C PRO A 2 32.12 -5.54 -2.99
N TRP A 3 31.54 -4.68 -3.81
CA TRP A 3 30.56 -3.63 -3.57
C TRP A 3 29.17 -4.19 -3.26
N GLY A 4 28.68 -3.93 -2.04
CA GLY A 4 27.28 -4.15 -1.68
C GLY A 4 26.48 -2.89 -2.02
N ALA A 5 25.50 -3.01 -2.91
CA ALA A 5 24.48 -1.99 -3.07
C ALA A 5 23.65 -1.96 -1.78
N SER A 6 24.02 -1.09 -0.85
CA SER A 6 23.24 -0.78 0.33
C SER A 6 21.97 -0.05 -0.12
N TYR A 7 20.83 -0.74 -0.21
CA TYR A 7 19.55 -0.09 -0.42
C TYR A 7 18.92 0.21 0.95
N ILE A 8 18.68 1.48 1.20
CA ILE A 8 17.94 1.98 2.36
C ILE A 8 16.47 1.97 1.94
N SER A 9 15.62 1.20 2.62
CA SER A 9 14.17 1.40 2.55
C SER A 9 13.87 2.74 3.23
N VAL A 10 13.93 3.83 2.47
CA VAL A 10 13.53 5.14 2.97
C VAL A 10 12.01 5.16 2.96
N ARG A 11 11.37 4.82 4.10
CA ARG A 11 9.98 5.23 4.33
C ARG A 11 9.90 6.72 4.05
N VAL A 12 8.92 7.12 3.23
CA VAL A 12 8.70 8.54 2.99
C VAL A 12 8.27 9.15 4.32
N PRO A 13 9.02 10.11 4.89
CA PRO A 13 8.69 10.63 6.20
C PRO A 13 7.34 11.35 6.15
N TYR A 14 6.58 11.28 7.25
CA TYR A 14 5.41 12.15 7.42
C TYR A 14 5.81 13.61 7.17
N GLY A 15 4.96 14.36 6.49
CA GLY A 15 5.26 15.72 6.07
C GLY A 15 5.97 15.84 4.71
N PHE A 16 6.36 14.73 4.07
CA PHE A 16 6.90 14.77 2.71
C PHE A 16 5.84 15.23 1.71
N PHE A 17 6.21 16.18 0.85
CA PHE A 17 5.31 16.82 -0.10
C PHE A 17 5.53 16.29 -1.52
N VAL A 18 4.43 15.98 -2.20
CA VAL A 18 4.41 15.62 -3.62
C VAL A 18 3.40 16.50 -4.37
N THR A 19 3.70 16.86 -5.60
CA THR A 19 2.78 17.67 -6.43
C THR A 19 1.67 16.84 -7.07
N SER A 20 1.84 15.52 -7.14
CA SER A 20 0.88 14.55 -7.65
C SER A 20 0.99 13.25 -6.86
N LEU A 21 -0.11 12.53 -6.69
CA LEU A 21 -0.12 11.22 -6.05
C LEU A 21 0.64 10.18 -6.92
N PRO A 22 1.47 9.32 -6.31
CA PRO A 22 2.15 8.24 -7.04
C PRO A 22 1.17 7.16 -7.51
N GLY A 23 1.10 6.92 -8.82
CA GLY A 23 0.29 5.84 -9.39
C GLY A 23 -1.22 6.07 -9.25
N ALA A 24 -1.97 4.97 -9.12
CA ALA A 24 -3.40 5.01 -8.84
C ALA A 24 -3.63 5.25 -7.35
N TYR A 25 -4.69 6.00 -7.03
CA TYR A 25 -5.06 6.29 -5.65
C TYR A 25 -6.54 5.96 -5.40
N THR A 26 -6.86 5.65 -4.15
CA THR A 26 -8.23 5.70 -3.65
C THR A 26 -8.41 6.92 -2.74
N SER A 27 -9.64 7.40 -2.57
CA SER A 27 -9.92 8.52 -1.67
C SER A 27 -11.04 8.19 -0.71
N ILE A 28 -10.85 8.52 0.56
CA ILE A 28 -11.79 8.26 1.66
C ILE A 28 -12.02 9.54 2.45
N TRP A 29 -13.22 9.70 3.01
CA TRP A 29 -13.58 10.84 3.86
C TRP A 29 -13.69 10.37 5.30
N ILE A 30 -12.89 10.96 6.18
CA ILE A 30 -12.85 10.65 7.62
C ILE A 30 -12.81 11.98 8.38
N ASP A 31 -13.73 12.17 9.32
CA ASP A 31 -13.88 13.40 10.13
C ASP A 31 -13.87 14.70 9.30
N GLY A 32 -14.45 14.66 8.09
CA GLY A 32 -14.51 15.81 7.18
C GLY A 32 -13.21 16.12 6.43
N THR A 33 -12.17 15.30 6.61
CA THR A 33 -10.91 15.37 5.86
C THR A 33 -10.90 14.31 4.77
N ARG A 34 -10.53 14.70 3.54
CA ARG A 34 -10.35 13.76 2.43
C ARG A 34 -8.92 13.24 2.42
N TYR A 35 -8.78 11.97 2.68
CA TYR A 35 -7.53 11.23 2.58
C TYR A 35 -7.41 10.58 1.21
N TYR A 36 -6.18 10.47 0.73
CA TYR A 36 -5.83 9.74 -0.48
C TYR A 36 -4.86 8.65 -0.10
N TYR A 37 -5.14 7.40 -0.47
CA TYR A 37 -4.24 6.29 -0.24
C TYR A 37 -3.58 5.89 -1.56
N SER A 38 -2.25 5.94 -1.57
CA SER A 38 -1.41 5.72 -2.74
C SER A 38 -0.09 5.12 -2.27
N ASP A 39 0.42 4.09 -2.93
CA ASP A 39 1.75 3.53 -2.64
C ASP A 39 2.04 3.35 -1.13
N TYR A 40 1.10 2.74 -0.41
CA TYR A 40 1.19 2.46 1.04
C TYR A 40 1.18 3.67 1.99
N HIS A 41 0.98 4.88 1.48
CA HIS A 41 0.94 6.07 2.31
C HIS A 41 -0.43 6.74 2.22
N TYR A 42 -0.86 7.31 3.34
CA TYR A 42 -1.96 8.25 3.36
C TYR A 42 -1.45 9.64 3.02
N TYR A 43 -2.25 10.36 2.24
CA TYR A 43 -1.98 11.73 1.86
C TYR A 43 -3.19 12.60 2.15
N VAL A 44 -2.92 13.86 2.49
CA VAL A 44 -3.93 14.93 2.50
C VAL A 44 -3.51 15.99 1.50
N TYR A 45 -4.49 16.57 0.80
CA TYR A 45 -4.24 17.70 -0.09
C TYR A 45 -4.02 18.98 0.72
N GLU A 46 -2.90 19.67 0.47
CA GLU A 46 -2.54 20.96 1.08
C GLU A 46 -2.79 22.10 0.06
N PRO A 47 -3.89 22.87 0.19
CA PRO A 47 -4.27 23.88 -0.80
C PRO A 47 -3.23 25.00 -0.96
N ALA A 48 -2.57 25.39 0.13
CA ALA A 48 -1.57 26.45 0.13
C ALA A 48 -0.38 26.13 -0.78
N ARG A 49 -0.01 24.86 -0.90
CA ARG A 49 1.11 24.39 -1.73
C ARG A 49 0.64 23.71 -3.03
N ARG A 50 -0.66 23.51 -3.19
CA ARG A 50 -1.29 22.83 -4.34
C ARG A 50 -0.70 21.44 -4.59
N GLY A 51 -0.58 20.65 -3.54
CA GLY A 51 -0.08 19.28 -3.62
C GLY A 51 -0.52 18.44 -2.43
N TYR A 52 0.13 17.31 -2.23
CA TYR A 52 -0.24 16.29 -1.27
C TYR A 52 0.89 16.09 -0.28
N VAL A 53 0.54 15.88 0.99
CA VAL A 53 1.50 15.63 2.06
C VAL A 53 1.26 14.26 2.66
N VAL A 54 2.34 13.49 2.88
CA VAL A 54 2.28 12.21 3.56
C VAL A 54 1.86 12.42 5.01
N VAL A 55 0.83 11.71 5.46
CA VAL A 55 0.28 11.77 6.81
C VAL A 55 0.22 10.37 7.42
N PRO A 56 0.11 10.25 8.75
CA PRO A 56 -0.22 8.99 9.39
C PRO A 56 -1.56 8.42 8.91
N SER A 57 -1.73 7.11 9.09
CA SER A 57 -3.03 6.45 8.90
C SER A 57 -4.12 7.15 9.72
N PRO A 58 -5.28 7.46 9.12
CA PRO A 58 -6.41 8.06 9.84
C PRO A 58 -7.11 7.06 10.78
N TYR A 59 -6.78 5.78 10.70
CA TYR A 59 -7.34 4.71 11.54
C TYR A 59 -6.50 4.46 12.81
N GLY A 60 -5.32 5.07 12.93
CA GLY A 60 -4.44 4.95 14.09
C GLY A 60 -3.07 4.38 13.76
N GLU A 61 -2.11 4.49 14.70
CA GLU A 61 -0.72 4.08 14.50
C GLU A 61 -0.55 2.56 14.31
N GLU A 62 -1.46 1.75 14.87
CA GLU A 62 -1.47 0.29 14.73
C GLU A 62 -1.81 -0.17 13.29
N ASP A 63 -2.51 0.67 12.52
CA ASP A 63 -2.91 0.36 11.14
C ASP A 63 -1.85 0.70 10.08
N ASP A 64 -0.94 1.63 10.38
CA ASP A 64 0.25 1.90 9.55
C ASP A 64 1.15 0.65 9.49
N GLU A 65 1.09 -0.18 10.53
CA GLU A 65 1.67 -1.51 10.58
C GLU A 65 0.82 -2.55 9.83
N ARG A 66 -0.49 -2.63 10.09
CA ARG A 66 -1.36 -3.68 9.50
C ARG A 66 -1.49 -3.64 7.98
N LEU A 67 -1.49 -2.47 7.36
CA LEU A 67 -1.67 -2.29 5.91
C LEU A 67 -0.35 -2.25 5.13
N GLY A 68 0.75 -1.88 5.80
CA GLY A 68 2.06 -1.67 5.18
C GLY A 68 3.09 -2.78 5.43
N GLN A 69 2.87 -3.73 6.35
CA GLN A 69 3.99 -4.52 6.88
C GLN A 69 4.07 -6.01 6.59
N ASP A 70 3.20 -6.58 5.74
CA ASP A 70 3.26 -8.04 5.60
C ASP A 70 3.80 -8.54 4.26
N LEU A 71 3.87 -7.70 3.22
CA LEU A 71 4.34 -8.15 1.90
C LEU A 71 5.26 -7.12 1.25
N TYR A 72 6.53 -7.48 1.13
CA TYR A 72 7.50 -6.80 0.28
C TYR A 72 7.37 -7.31 -1.15
N ILE A 73 6.79 -6.50 -2.03
CA ILE A 73 6.44 -6.88 -3.39
C ILE A 73 7.35 -6.14 -4.37
N TYR A 74 8.12 -6.90 -5.16
CA TYR A 74 9.10 -6.43 -6.11
C TYR A 74 8.72 -6.83 -7.54
N PRO A 75 8.74 -5.89 -8.51
CA PRO A 75 8.54 -6.24 -9.91
C PRO A 75 9.71 -7.10 -10.41
N ALA A 76 9.44 -8.27 -10.99
CA ALA A 76 10.49 -9.14 -11.54
C ALA A 76 10.59 -9.06 -13.07
N GLU A 77 9.59 -8.51 -13.76
CA GLU A 77 9.46 -8.55 -15.22
C GLU A 77 9.34 -7.15 -15.85
N GLY A 78 9.75 -6.10 -15.12
CA GLY A 78 9.73 -4.72 -15.62
C GLY A 78 8.34 -4.08 -15.59
N GLN A 79 7.47 -4.51 -14.68
CA GLN A 79 6.14 -3.92 -14.49
C GLN A 79 6.26 -2.41 -14.16
N SER A 80 5.59 -1.57 -14.94
CA SER A 80 5.56 -0.12 -14.70
C SER A 80 4.80 0.19 -13.42
N GLU A 81 5.09 1.31 -12.76
CA GLU A 81 4.37 1.76 -11.54
C GLU A 81 2.84 1.71 -11.68
N ALA A 82 2.32 2.11 -12.84
CA ALA A 82 0.88 2.04 -13.12
C ALA A 82 0.37 0.59 -13.16
N GLN A 83 1.14 -0.32 -13.75
CA GLN A 83 0.81 -1.75 -13.79
C GLN A 83 0.89 -2.36 -12.39
N GLN A 84 1.89 -2.00 -11.59
CA GLN A 84 2.01 -2.44 -10.20
C GLN A 84 0.83 -2.02 -9.35
N ALA A 85 0.38 -0.78 -9.48
CA ALA A 85 -0.80 -0.29 -8.76
C ALA A 85 -2.07 -1.06 -9.17
N GLN A 86 -2.26 -1.28 -10.46
CA GLN A 86 -3.40 -2.04 -10.99
C GLN A 86 -3.37 -3.50 -10.50
N ASP A 87 -2.22 -4.16 -10.60
CA ASP A 87 -2.03 -5.55 -10.18
C ASP A 87 -2.28 -5.72 -8.67
N ARG A 88 -1.77 -4.80 -7.85
CA ARG A 88 -1.99 -4.82 -6.39
C ARG A 88 -3.48 -4.67 -6.07
N TYR A 89 -4.18 -3.76 -6.73
CA TYR A 89 -5.62 -3.57 -6.52
C TYR A 89 -6.42 -4.81 -6.93
N GLU A 90 -6.12 -5.38 -8.10
CA GLU A 90 -6.80 -6.59 -8.58
C GLU A 90 -6.52 -7.80 -7.69
N CYS A 91 -5.28 -7.98 -7.24
CA CYS A 91 -4.91 -9.06 -6.33
C CYS A 91 -5.52 -8.89 -4.94
N HIS A 92 -5.63 -7.67 -4.43
CA HIS A 92 -6.35 -7.39 -3.19
C HIS A 92 -7.81 -7.82 -3.31
N ARG A 93 -8.52 -7.39 -4.35
CA ARG A 93 -9.92 -7.78 -4.59
C ARG A 93 -10.08 -9.29 -4.71
N TRP A 94 -9.15 -9.96 -5.38
CA TRP A 94 -9.16 -11.41 -5.49
C TRP A 94 -8.95 -12.08 -4.13
N ALA A 95 -8.01 -11.59 -3.31
CA ALA A 95 -7.77 -12.12 -1.98
C ALA A 95 -8.99 -11.95 -1.03
N VAL A 96 -9.68 -10.80 -1.10
CA VAL A 96 -10.94 -10.58 -0.37
C VAL A 96 -12.02 -11.57 -0.83
N ASP A 97 -12.20 -11.78 -2.14
CA ASP A 97 -13.17 -12.74 -2.67
C ASP A 97 -12.88 -14.19 -2.24
N GLN A 98 -11.60 -14.57 -2.18
CA GLN A 98 -11.20 -15.92 -1.77
C GLN A 98 -11.38 -16.19 -0.27
N THR A 99 -11.26 -15.17 0.58
CA THR A 99 -11.19 -15.34 2.04
C THR A 99 -12.41 -14.81 2.77
N GLY A 100 -13.17 -13.91 2.15
CA GLY A 100 -14.25 -13.16 2.80
C GLY A 100 -13.75 -12.11 3.79
N TYR A 101 -12.44 -11.83 3.84
CA TYR A 101 -11.81 -10.90 4.76
C TYR A 101 -11.23 -9.69 4.00
N ASP A 102 -11.61 -8.49 4.42
CA ASP A 102 -11.02 -7.23 3.96
C ASP A 102 -10.14 -6.64 5.07
N PRO A 103 -8.81 -6.50 4.87
CA PRO A 103 -7.93 -5.90 5.87
C PRO A 103 -8.19 -4.41 6.14
N LEU A 104 -9.02 -3.75 5.32
CA LEU A 104 -9.45 -2.36 5.49
C LEU A 104 -10.67 -2.22 6.40
N ASP A 105 -11.32 -3.33 6.77
CA ASP A 105 -12.41 -3.32 7.74
C ASP A 105 -11.90 -3.23 9.18
N ASP A 106 -12.72 -2.71 10.09
CA ASP A 106 -12.37 -2.48 11.50
C ASP A 106 -12.21 -3.80 12.30
N GLU A 107 -12.68 -4.93 11.77
CA GLU A 107 -12.64 -6.23 12.45
C GLU A 107 -11.31 -6.95 12.20
N TYR A 108 -10.44 -7.00 13.23
CA TYR A 108 -9.21 -7.77 13.15
C TYR A 108 -9.46 -9.26 13.39
N ASP A 109 -9.08 -10.08 12.42
CA ASP A 109 -8.98 -11.53 12.58
C ASP A 109 -7.61 -12.00 12.07
N ALA A 110 -6.81 -12.60 12.95
CA ALA A 110 -5.44 -12.98 12.65
C ALA A 110 -5.36 -14.15 11.64
N ASP A 111 -6.27 -15.13 11.74
CA ASP A 111 -6.25 -16.32 10.90
C ASP A 111 -6.72 -15.96 9.48
N LEU A 112 -7.82 -15.20 9.39
CA LEU A 112 -8.32 -14.71 8.09
C LEU A 112 -7.34 -13.75 7.42
N ARG A 113 -6.62 -12.94 8.21
CA ARG A 113 -5.55 -12.09 7.70
C ARG A 113 -4.39 -12.90 7.12
N GLU A 114 -3.97 -13.97 7.79
CA GLU A 114 -2.93 -14.85 7.24
C GLU A 114 -3.38 -15.46 5.89
N ASP A 115 -4.62 -15.94 5.82
CA ASP A 115 -5.20 -16.48 4.59
C ASP A 115 -5.26 -15.43 3.47
N TYR A 116 -5.65 -14.19 3.80
CA TYR A 116 -5.66 -13.06 2.87
C TYR A 116 -4.26 -12.78 2.32
N LEU A 117 -3.23 -12.74 3.17
CA LEU A 117 -1.85 -12.48 2.77
C LEU A 117 -1.30 -13.58 1.87
N ARG A 118 -1.64 -14.84 2.16
CA ARG A 118 -1.30 -15.99 1.33
C ARG A 118 -1.94 -15.89 -0.05
N ALA A 119 -3.21 -15.50 -0.13
CA ALA A 119 -3.91 -15.28 -1.39
C ALA A 119 -3.29 -14.11 -2.18
N MET A 120 -3.06 -12.98 -1.52
CA MET A 120 -2.43 -11.80 -2.12
C MET A 120 -1.05 -12.13 -2.71
N THR A 121 -0.23 -12.87 -1.96
CA THR A 121 1.07 -13.40 -2.40
C THR A 121 0.95 -14.25 -3.66
N ALA A 122 0.02 -15.23 -3.65
CA ALA A 122 -0.16 -16.14 -4.77
C ALA A 122 -0.56 -15.40 -6.06
N CYS A 123 -1.47 -14.44 -5.97
CA CYS A 123 -1.89 -13.63 -7.11
C CYS A 123 -0.73 -12.81 -7.69
N LEU A 124 0.02 -12.11 -6.83
CA LEU A 124 1.14 -11.28 -7.25
C LEU A 124 2.29 -12.12 -7.83
N THR A 125 2.64 -13.25 -7.20
CA THR A 125 3.64 -14.16 -7.77
C THR A 125 3.21 -14.70 -9.14
N GLY A 126 1.93 -15.00 -9.33
CA GLY A 126 1.38 -15.36 -10.65
C GLY A 126 1.49 -14.27 -11.72
N ARG A 127 1.63 -13.00 -11.31
CA ARG A 127 1.82 -11.84 -12.20
C ARG A 127 3.30 -11.43 -12.35
N GLY A 128 4.22 -12.29 -11.93
CA GLY A 128 5.66 -12.03 -12.06
C GLY A 128 6.20 -11.04 -11.02
N TYR A 129 5.58 -10.97 -9.84
CA TYR A 129 6.15 -10.27 -8.69
C TYR A 129 6.89 -11.23 -7.77
N THR A 130 8.00 -10.77 -7.20
CA THR A 130 8.60 -11.43 -6.04
C THR A 130 7.97 -10.85 -4.78
N VAL A 131 7.42 -11.68 -3.92
CA VAL A 131 6.76 -11.27 -2.67
C VAL A 131 7.52 -11.89 -1.50
N ARG A 132 7.80 -11.13 -0.43
CA ARG A 132 8.56 -11.58 0.75
C ARG A 132 8.01 -11.01 2.04
#